data_AF-A0A7C4MA80-F1
#
_entry.id   AF-A0A7C4MA80-F1
#
_cell.length_a   1.000
_cell.length_b   1.000
_cell.length_c   1.000
_cell.angle_alpha   90.00
_cell.angle_beta   90.00
_cell.angle_gamma   90.00
#
_symmetry.space_group_name_H-M   'P 1'
#
loop_
_entity.id
_entity.type
_entity.pdbx_description
1 polymer ?
#
loop_
_entity_poly.entity_id
_entity_poly.type
_entity_poly.pdbx_seq_one_letter_code
_entity_poly.pdbx_strand_id
1 'polypeptide(L)'
;MASKTPVVATAQGGVQEVVTHMETGLLVRKNKIEGLARSILTLLEDKSLSERISSNAFREVRKYDWDIVVKRIEEVYEETLHLP
;
A
#
# COMPACT_ATOMS: atom_id res chain seq x y z
N MET A 1 3.06 -4.14 -3.31
CA MET A 1 1.87 -3.56 -3.99
C MET A 1 1.98 -3.81 -5.50
N ALA A 2 1.07 -3.35 -6.37
CA ALA A 2 0.67 -3.96 -7.67
C ALA A 2 1.72 -4.83 -8.41
N SER A 3 2.95 -4.34 -8.61
CA SER A 3 4.07 -5.12 -9.21
C SER A 3 4.63 -6.26 -8.34
N LYS A 4 4.01 -6.58 -7.20
CA LYS A 4 4.45 -7.54 -6.18
C LYS A 4 5.86 -7.27 -5.61
N THR A 5 6.27 -6.01 -5.60
CA THR A 5 7.51 -5.59 -4.94
C THR A 5 7.21 -5.17 -3.49
N PRO A 6 8.01 -5.63 -2.50
CA PRO A 6 7.90 -5.16 -1.12
C PRO A 6 8.32 -3.69 -1.02
N VAL A 7 7.74 -2.94 -0.08
CA VAL A 7 7.93 -1.48 0.00
C VAL A 7 8.43 -1.08 1.38
N VAL A 8 9.40 -0.17 1.39
CA VAL A 8 9.79 0.63 2.56
C VAL A 8 9.42 2.07 2.27
N ALA A 9 8.66 2.72 3.15
CA ALA A 9 8.20 4.08 2.95
C ALA A 9 8.23 4.90 4.24
N THR A 10 8.23 6.23 4.11
CA THR A 10 8.14 7.11 5.28
C THR A 10 6.69 7.15 5.77
N ALA A 11 6.49 7.04 7.09
CA ALA A 11 5.19 7.20 7.75
C ALA A 11 4.75 8.68 7.73
N GLN A 12 4.22 9.15 6.60
CA GLN A 12 3.74 10.52 6.44
C GLN A 12 2.61 10.60 5.40
N GLY A 13 1.57 11.38 5.73
CA GLY A 13 0.45 11.67 4.82
C GLY A 13 -0.28 10.40 4.37
N GLY A 14 -0.79 10.42 3.13
CA GLY A 14 -1.58 9.33 2.56
C GLY A 14 -0.85 7.98 2.43
N VAL A 15 0.48 7.92 2.65
CA VAL A 15 1.19 6.63 2.70
C VAL A 15 0.65 5.74 3.81
N GLN A 16 0.27 6.32 4.96
CA GLN A 16 -0.25 5.56 6.10
C GLN A 16 -1.68 5.06 5.89
N GLU A 17 -2.38 5.56 4.87
CA GLU A 17 -3.71 5.10 4.48
C GLU A 17 -3.66 3.86 3.56
N VAL A 18 -2.53 3.66 2.88
CA VAL A 18 -2.33 2.58 1.90
C VAL A 18 -1.39 1.49 2.45
N VAL A 19 -0.46 1.85 3.33
CA VAL A 19 0.57 0.94 3.85
C VAL A 19 0.38 0.69 5.33
N THR A 20 0.17 -0.57 5.69
CA THR A 20 0.12 -1.06 7.06
C THR A 20 1.47 -1.66 7.44
N HIS A 21 2.09 -1.10 8.48
CA HIS A 21 3.43 -1.51 8.92
C HIS A 21 3.47 -3.01 9.26
N MET A 22 4.52 -3.71 8.81
CA MET A 22 4.75 -5.16 9.01
C MET A 22 3.74 -6.09 8.32
N GLU A 23 2.74 -5.52 7.62
CA GLU A 23 1.70 -6.28 6.92
C GLU A 23 1.79 -6.09 5.41
N THR A 24 1.73 -4.85 4.93
CA THR A 24 1.77 -4.50 3.49
C THR A 24 2.99 -3.66 3.11
N GLY A 25 3.82 -3.28 4.10
CA GLY A 25 5.11 -2.64 3.90
C GLY A 25 5.82 -2.34 5.22
N LEU A 26 7.04 -1.82 5.15
CA LEU A 26 7.74 -1.29 6.31
C LEU A 26 7.64 0.24 6.33
N LEU A 27 7.24 0.79 7.45
CA LEU A 27 7.10 2.22 7.65
C LEU A 27 8.22 2.71 8.55
N VAL A 28 8.90 3.77 8.12
CA VAL A 28 9.98 4.41 8.86
C VAL A 28 9.62 5.85 9.22
N ARG A 29 10.11 6.33 10.36
CA ARG A 29 9.94 7.74 10.73
C ARG A 29 10.72 8.64 9.77
N LYS A 30 10.17 9.82 9.48
CA LYS A 30 10.83 10.84 8.65
C LYS A 30 12.21 11.20 9.21
N ASN A 31 13.19 11.39 8.32
CA ASN A 31 14.57 11.76 8.64
C ASN A 31 15.30 10.76 9.58
N LYS A 32 14.89 9.48 9.60
CA LYS A 32 15.59 8.41 10.33
C LYS A 32 16.31 7.49 9.35
N ILE A 33 17.54 7.85 9.01
CA ILE A 33 18.38 7.16 8.02
C ILE A 33 18.65 5.72 8.45
N GLU A 34 18.97 5.52 9.72
CA GLU A 34 19.28 4.20 10.29
C GLU A 34 18.06 3.27 10.22
N GLY A 35 16.86 3.83 10.43
CA GLY A 35 15.61 3.11 10.29
C GLY A 35 15.35 2.66 8.86
N LEU A 36 15.56 3.56 7.89
CA LEU A 36 15.43 3.25 6.46
C LEU A 36 16.40 2.15 6.03
N ALA A 37 17.69 2.29 6.36
CA ALA A 37 18.72 1.33 6.02
C ALA A 37 18.41 -0.06 6.61
N ARG A 38 18.05 -0.11 7.90
CA ARG A 38 17.70 -1.36 8.57
C ARG A 38 16.48 -2.04 7.94
N SER A 39 15.43 -1.28 7.59
CA SER A 39 14.23 -1.83 6.96
C SER A 39 14.51 -2.37 5.56
N ILE A 40 15.36 -1.70 4.78
CA ILE A 40 15.79 -2.20 3.47
C ILE A 40 16.54 -3.52 3.63
N LEU A 41 17.57 -3.56 4.49
CA LEU A 41 18.35 -4.77 4.76
C LEU A 41 17.46 -5.92 5.24
N THR A 42 16.52 -5.63 6.15
CA THR A 42 15.58 -6.63 6.68
C THR A 42 14.79 -7.31 5.56
N LEU A 43 14.30 -6.57 4.55
CA LEU A 43 13.56 -7.16 3.42
C LEU A 43 14.44 -7.86 2.38
N LEU A 44 15.72 -7.52 2.33
CA LEU A 44 16.70 -8.18 1.45
C LEU A 44 17.20 -9.50 2.07
N GLU A 45 17.36 -9.54 3.39
CA GLU A 45 17.90 -10.69 4.13
C GLU A 45 16.81 -11.70 4.52
N ASP A 46 15.61 -11.24 4.92
CA ASP A 46 14.49 -12.11 5.25
C ASP A 46 13.53 -12.27 4.07
N LYS A 47 13.80 -13.29 3.25
CA LYS A 47 12.99 -13.62 2.08
C LYS A 47 11.54 -13.98 2.44
N SER A 48 11.32 -14.67 3.57
CA SER A 48 9.99 -15.08 4.01
C SER A 48 9.12 -13.87 4.35
N LEU A 49 9.70 -12.92 5.11
CA LEU A 49 9.04 -11.65 5.39
C LEU A 49 8.75 -10.85 4.12
N SER A 50 9.71 -10.80 3.20
CA SER A 50 9.60 -10.10 1.92
C SER A 50 8.45 -10.64 1.05
N GLU A 51 8.35 -11.96 0.93
CA GLU A 51 7.26 -12.65 0.22
C GLU A 51 5.90 -12.43 0.90
N ARG A 52 5.85 -12.51 2.22
CA ARG A 52 4.62 -12.26 2.99
C ARG A 52 4.13 -10.83 2.79
N ILE A 53 5.00 -9.83 2.97
CA ILE A 53 4.66 -8.40 2.79
C ILE A 53 4.21 -8.12 1.35
N SER A 54 4.97 -8.57 0.35
CA SER A 54 4.64 -8.32 -1.06
C SER A 54 3.32 -8.97 -1.48
N SER A 55 3.04 -10.18 -1.01
CA SER A 55 1.79 -10.91 -1.26
C SER A 55 0.59 -10.22 -0.60
N ASN A 56 0.72 -9.84 0.67
CA ASN A 56 -0.31 -9.09 1.39
C ASN A 56 -0.59 -7.76 0.69
N ALA A 57 0.45 -7.01 0.37
CA ALA A 57 0.35 -5.73 -0.30
C ALA A 57 -0.24 -5.83 -1.71
N PHE A 58 -0.03 -6.95 -2.41
CA PHE A 58 -0.66 -7.22 -3.70
C PHE A 58 -2.15 -7.53 -3.57
N ARG A 59 -2.57 -8.23 -2.51
CA ARG A 59 -4.00 -8.42 -2.24
C ARG A 59 -4.68 -7.11 -1.87
N GLU A 60 -4.05 -6.33 -1.00
CA GLU A 60 -4.58 -5.05 -0.52
C GLU A 60 -4.81 -4.06 -1.65
N VAL A 61 -3.83 -3.93 -2.57
CA VAL A 61 -3.90 -2.92 -3.63
C VAL A 61 -5.02 -3.18 -4.65
N ARG A 62 -5.59 -4.39 -4.71
CA ARG A 62 -6.68 -4.74 -5.64
C ARG A 62 -7.93 -3.90 -5.42
N LYS A 63 -8.16 -3.37 -4.21
CA LYS A 63 -9.30 -2.50 -3.92
C LYS A 63 -9.22 -1.12 -4.61
N TYR A 64 -8.05 -0.76 -5.14
CA TYR A 64 -7.80 0.47 -5.88
C TYR A 64 -7.76 0.25 -7.40
N ASP A 65 -8.20 -0.91 -7.88
CA ASP A 65 -8.32 -1.16 -9.30
C ASP A 65 -9.29 -0.16 -9.95
N TRP A 66 -9.01 0.23 -11.20
CA TRP A 66 -9.83 1.22 -11.90
C TRP A 66 -11.27 0.75 -12.08
N ASP A 67 -11.51 -0.54 -12.29
CA ASP A 67 -12.86 -1.09 -12.42
C ASP A 67 -13.69 -0.90 -11.14
N ILE A 68 -13.02 -0.90 -9.98
CA ILE A 68 -13.67 -0.69 -8.67
C ILE A 68 -13.85 0.81 -8.39
N VAL A 69 -12.81 1.60 -8.65
CA VAL A 69 -12.81 3.03 -8.33
C VAL A 69 -13.78 3.79 -9.23
N VAL A 70 -13.79 3.51 -10.54
CA VAL A 70 -14.70 4.15 -11.49
C VAL A 70 -16.16 3.85 -11.12
N LYS A 71 -16.48 2.59 -10.82
CA LYS A 71 -17.83 2.21 -10.41
C LYS A 71 -18.34 3.01 -9.20
N ARG A 72 -17.50 3.21 -8.18
CA ARG A 72 -17.87 4.02 -7.00
C ARG A 72 -18.09 5.49 -7.33
N ILE A 73 -17.35 6.01 -8.30
CA ILE A 73 -17.54 7.40 -8.77
C ILE A 73 -18.85 7.51 -9.55
N GLU A 74 -19.15 6.54 -10.42
CA GLU A 74 -20.40 6.46 -11.16
C GLU A 74 -21.62 6.39 -10.24
N GLU A 75 -21.57 5.55 -9.19
CA GLU A 75 -22.63 5.45 -8.16
C GLU A 75 -22.95 6.83 -7.55
N VAL A 76 -21.94 7.64 -7.23
CA VAL A 76 -22.15 9.01 -6.71
C VAL A 76 -22.77 9.93 -7.75
N TYR A 77 -22.39 9.82 -9.02
CA TYR A 77 -22.99 10.61 -10.10
C TYR A 77 -24.45 10.22 -10.35
N GLU A 78 -24.78 8.92 -10.35
CA GLU A 78 -26.15 8.42 -10.49
C GLU A 78 -27.04 8.94 -9.36
N GLU A 79 -26.56 8.84 -8.11
CA GLU A 79 -27.26 9.37 -6.93
C GLU A 79 -27.51 10.88 -7.02
N THR A 80 -26.50 11.65 -7.43
CA THR A 80 -26.55 13.12 -7.43
C THR A 80 -27.34 13.69 -8.60
N LEU A 81 -27.29 13.03 -9.77
CA LEU A 81 -27.95 13.50 -11.00
C LEU A 81 -29.39 12.97 -11.14
N HIS A 82 -29.86 12.13 -10.22
CA HIS A 82 -31.15 11.44 -10.31
C HIS A 82 -31.32 10.70 -11.65
N LEU A 83 -30.23 10.14 -12.17
CA LEU A 83 -30.30 9.28 -13.35
C LEU A 83 -31.02 7.98 -12.91
N PRO A 84 -32.10 7.58 -13.61
CA PRO A 84 -32.90 6.41 -13.23
C PRO A 84 -32.12 5.10 -13.29
#